data_AF-A0A521YNY8-F1
#
_entry.id   AF-A0A521YNY8-F1
#
_cell.length_a   1.000
_cell.length_b   1.000
_cell.length_c   1.000
_cell.angle_alpha   90.00
_cell.angle_beta   90.00
_cell.angle_gamma   90.00
#
_symmetry.space_group_name_H-M   'P 1'
#
loop_
_entity.id
_entity.type
_entity.pdbx_description
1 polymer ?
#
loop_
_entity_poly.entity_id
_entity_poly.type
_entity_poly.pdbx_seq_one_letter_code
_entity_poly.pdbx_strand_id
1 'polypeptide(L)'
;MRQLKIPAVFMRGGTSNAVVFNAKDLPRNRAEWDEIFLAAIGSPDPYGRQLDGMGGGISSLSKVCVVGPSSREDADIDYTFAQVQVKEAKVDYSGNCGNMSSAVGPFAVDEGLVKAPGSEALVRIHNTNTKSGGPHRPHDFQRATAPRAAGNAESEIRIAMPSGVLTVGAKVGKREGGWYAEQGAFFRTQRRMFEGHVLVRASCVPRMA
;
A
#
# COMPACT_ATOMS: atom_id res chain seq x y z
N MET A 1 13.09 17.80 -23.25
CA MET A 1 12.59 18.11 -21.89
C MET A 1 13.33 17.20 -20.90
N ARG A 2 13.97 17.74 -19.86
CA ARG A 2 14.73 16.93 -18.89
C ARG A 2 13.77 16.13 -18.01
N GLN A 3 14.03 14.84 -17.87
CA GLN A 3 13.31 13.94 -16.96
C GLN A 3 14.25 13.44 -15.86
N LEU A 4 13.71 13.24 -14.67
CA LEU A 4 14.38 12.55 -13.57
C LEU A 4 13.85 11.11 -13.51
N LYS A 5 14.72 10.19 -13.10
CA LYS A 5 14.41 8.76 -12.94
C LYS A 5 14.32 8.44 -11.46
N ILE A 6 13.21 7.88 -11.01
CA ILE A 6 13.02 7.48 -9.61
C ILE A 6 12.68 5.99 -9.59
N PRO A 7 13.47 5.13 -8.92
CA PRO A 7 13.16 3.71 -8.79
C PRO A 7 11.75 3.49 -8.24
N ALA A 8 10.97 2.66 -8.90
CA ALA A 8 9.59 2.40 -8.55
C ALA A 8 9.09 1.07 -9.12
N VAL A 9 8.02 0.57 -8.51
CA VAL A 9 7.30 -0.63 -8.94
C VAL A 9 5.84 -0.25 -9.17
N PHE A 10 5.21 -0.77 -10.20
CA PHE A 10 3.76 -0.64 -10.38
C PHE A 10 3.09 -1.95 -9.96
N MET A 11 2.24 -1.89 -8.94
CA MET A 11 1.63 -3.08 -8.36
C MET A 11 0.12 -2.97 -8.34
N ARG A 12 -0.53 -4.13 -8.55
CA ARG A 12 -1.92 -4.36 -8.19
C ARG A 12 -2.00 -4.89 -6.77
N GLY A 13 -2.82 -4.30 -5.92
CA GLY A 13 -3.26 -4.82 -4.63
C GLY A 13 -4.78 -4.90 -4.58
N GLY A 14 -5.34 -6.08 -4.42
CA GLY A 14 -6.78 -6.32 -4.55
C GLY A 14 -7.33 -5.81 -5.89
N THR A 15 -8.24 -4.85 -5.81
CA THR A 15 -8.88 -4.15 -6.94
C THR A 15 -8.34 -2.72 -7.13
N SER A 16 -7.09 -2.46 -6.73
CA SER A 16 -6.43 -1.16 -6.86
C SER A 16 -5.04 -1.32 -7.44
N ASN A 17 -4.55 -0.27 -8.11
CA ASN A 17 -3.17 -0.17 -8.59
C ASN A 17 -2.51 1.04 -7.94
N ALA A 18 -1.20 0.93 -7.67
CA ALA A 18 -0.41 2.04 -7.17
C ALA A 18 1.01 1.99 -7.74
N VAL A 19 1.63 3.17 -7.82
CA VAL A 19 3.09 3.27 -7.88
C VAL A 19 3.61 3.05 -6.46
N VAL A 20 4.52 2.11 -6.30
CA VAL A 20 5.13 1.73 -5.02
C VAL A 20 6.59 2.14 -5.04
N PHE A 21 6.99 2.96 -4.08
CA PHE A 21 8.37 3.41 -3.89
C PHE A 21 8.97 2.75 -2.66
N ASN A 22 10.28 2.49 -2.72
CA ASN A 22 11.05 2.27 -1.51
C ASN A 22 11.39 3.64 -0.88
N ALA A 23 11.23 3.77 0.43
CA ALA A 23 11.50 5.02 1.14
C ALA A 23 12.94 5.54 0.93
N LYS A 24 13.91 4.64 0.70
CA LYS A 24 15.32 5.00 0.45
C LYS A 24 15.52 5.75 -0.88
N ASP A 25 14.59 5.59 -1.82
CA ASP A 25 14.66 6.16 -3.17
C ASP A 25 13.93 7.50 -3.29
N LEU A 26 13.34 7.97 -2.18
CA LEU A 26 12.67 9.27 -2.08
C LEU A 26 13.48 10.24 -1.19
N PRO A 27 13.27 11.56 -1.31
CA PRO A 27 13.82 12.53 -0.38
C PRO A 27 13.45 12.19 1.07
N ARG A 28 14.39 12.40 2.01
CA ARG A 28 14.14 12.16 3.45
C ARG A 28 13.01 13.05 4.00
N ASN A 29 12.91 14.27 3.47
CA ASN A 29 11.87 15.22 3.86
C ASN A 29 10.57 14.90 3.13
N ARG A 30 9.57 14.42 3.87
CA ARG A 30 8.24 14.08 3.32
C ARG A 30 7.51 15.27 2.70
N ALA A 31 7.84 16.51 3.07
CA ALA A 31 7.24 17.70 2.47
C ALA A 31 7.61 17.90 0.98
N GLU A 32 8.55 17.10 0.46
CA GLU A 32 8.98 17.11 -0.94
C GLU A 32 8.33 15.98 -1.76
N TRP A 33 7.57 15.09 -1.12
CA TRP A 33 6.97 13.95 -1.79
C TRP A 33 5.79 14.32 -2.69
N ASP A 34 4.99 15.30 -2.29
CA ASP A 34 3.75 15.64 -2.99
C ASP A 34 3.99 15.99 -4.47
N GLU A 35 5.01 16.79 -4.76
CA GLU A 35 5.40 17.15 -6.14
C GLU A 35 5.79 15.91 -6.96
N ILE A 36 6.50 14.96 -6.34
CA ILE A 36 6.90 13.70 -6.96
C ILE A 36 5.68 12.84 -7.26
N PHE A 37 4.77 12.70 -6.30
CA PHE A 37 3.60 11.84 -6.41
C PHE A 37 2.59 12.39 -7.41
N LEU A 38 2.37 13.70 -7.40
CA LEU A 38 1.56 14.39 -8.40
C LEU A 38 2.13 14.20 -9.80
N ALA A 39 3.44 14.41 -9.99
CA ALA A 39 4.09 14.23 -11.28
C ALA A 39 4.10 12.76 -11.75
N ALA A 40 4.37 11.82 -10.85
CA ALA A 40 4.40 10.39 -11.17
C ALA A 40 3.02 9.85 -11.57
N ILE A 41 1.96 10.35 -10.96
CA ILE A 41 0.58 9.93 -11.23
C ILE A 41 -0.04 10.70 -12.39
N GLY A 42 0.41 11.92 -12.69
CA GLY A 42 -0.16 12.77 -13.74
C GLY A 42 -1.31 13.65 -13.23
N SER A 43 -1.19 14.14 -12.01
CA SER A 43 -2.16 15.04 -11.36
C SER A 43 -1.56 16.44 -11.12
N PRO A 44 -2.40 17.50 -11.08
CA PRO A 44 -3.82 17.49 -11.38
C PRO A 44 -4.10 17.30 -12.87
N ASP A 45 -5.16 16.54 -13.19
CA ASP A 45 -5.70 16.45 -14.55
C ASP A 45 -7.19 16.83 -14.53
N PRO A 46 -7.57 18.02 -15.04
CA PRO A 46 -8.97 18.45 -15.07
C PRO A 46 -9.86 17.53 -15.93
N TYR A 47 -9.28 16.83 -16.91
CA TYR A 47 -9.99 15.89 -17.78
C TYR A 47 -10.13 14.49 -17.15
N GLY A 48 -9.46 14.24 -16.03
CA GLY A 48 -9.58 13.01 -15.25
C GLY A 48 -9.09 11.75 -15.97
N ARG A 49 -8.08 11.85 -16.83
CA ARG A 49 -7.51 10.75 -17.60
C ARG A 49 -6.14 10.31 -17.09
N GLN A 50 -5.36 11.24 -16.53
CA GLN A 50 -4.00 11.06 -16.02
C GLN A 50 -3.01 10.54 -17.08
N LEU A 51 -3.15 11.00 -18.33
CA LEU A 51 -2.34 10.52 -19.47
C LEU A 51 -0.86 10.92 -19.39
N ASP A 52 -0.50 11.96 -18.65
CA ASP A 52 0.89 12.40 -18.44
C ASP A 52 1.49 11.77 -17.16
N GLY A 53 1.07 10.55 -16.81
CA GLY A 53 1.57 9.83 -15.64
C GLY A 53 1.07 8.38 -15.57
N MET A 54 1.27 7.75 -14.42
CA MET A 54 0.93 6.34 -14.16
C MET A 54 -0.50 6.14 -13.64
N GLY A 55 -1.25 7.23 -13.42
CA GLY A 55 -2.61 7.19 -12.92
C GLY A 55 -3.61 6.68 -13.96
N GLY A 56 -4.75 6.18 -13.49
CA GLY A 56 -5.83 5.67 -14.35
C GLY A 56 -7.10 6.51 -14.38
N GLY A 57 -7.06 7.75 -13.90
CA GLY A 57 -8.19 8.70 -13.94
C GLY A 57 -9.30 8.46 -12.91
N ILE A 58 -9.22 7.38 -12.13
CA ILE A 58 -10.17 7.04 -11.06
C ILE A 58 -9.44 6.77 -9.75
N SER A 59 -10.14 6.91 -8.62
CA SER A 59 -9.54 6.83 -7.29
C SER A 59 -8.75 5.55 -7.09
N SER A 60 -9.27 4.38 -7.49
CA SER A 60 -8.63 3.05 -7.36
C SER A 60 -7.33 2.88 -8.15
N LEU A 61 -7.05 3.78 -9.10
CA LEU A 61 -5.86 3.76 -9.97
C LEU A 61 -4.99 5.03 -9.80
N SER A 62 -5.30 5.89 -8.83
CA SER A 62 -4.58 7.14 -8.54
C SER A 62 -3.99 7.06 -7.13
N LYS A 63 -2.98 6.21 -6.94
CA LYS A 63 -2.44 5.84 -5.63
C LYS A 63 -0.93 5.75 -5.65
N VAL A 64 -0.33 6.16 -4.53
CA VAL A 64 1.07 5.91 -4.24
C VAL A 64 1.18 5.16 -2.92
N CYS A 65 2.13 4.24 -2.85
CA CYS A 65 2.54 3.56 -1.63
C CYS A 65 4.03 3.78 -1.42
N VAL A 66 4.44 4.05 -0.18
CA VAL A 66 5.85 4.09 0.21
C VAL A 66 6.09 3.02 1.25
N VAL A 67 7.12 2.21 1.04
CA VAL A 67 7.49 1.11 1.93
C VAL A 67 8.96 1.23 2.31
N GLY A 68 9.29 1.02 3.57
CA GLY A 68 10.66 1.09 4.05
C GLY A 68 10.89 0.30 5.34
N PRO A 69 12.12 0.35 5.89
CA PRO A 69 12.41 -0.22 7.20
C PRO A 69 11.46 0.32 8.25
N SER A 70 11.07 -0.52 9.21
CA SER A 70 10.15 -0.05 10.26
C SER A 70 10.79 0.99 11.18
N SER A 71 9.98 1.95 11.62
CA SER A 71 10.28 2.86 12.72
C SER A 71 9.90 2.30 14.09
N ARG A 72 9.39 1.05 14.16
CA ARG A 72 8.94 0.39 15.39
C ARG A 72 9.55 -1.00 15.53
N GLU A 73 9.76 -1.42 16.77
CA GLU A 73 10.30 -2.77 17.08
C GLU A 73 9.26 -3.89 16.90
N ASP A 74 7.97 -3.55 16.96
CA ASP A 74 6.86 -4.49 16.83
C ASP A 74 6.35 -4.66 15.38
N ALA A 75 6.99 -4.00 14.41
CA ALA A 75 6.72 -4.11 12.98
C ALA A 75 7.98 -4.48 12.18
N ASP A 76 7.78 -5.10 11.03
CA ASP A 76 8.86 -5.47 10.11
C ASP A 76 9.11 -4.35 9.09
N ILE A 77 8.06 -3.62 8.70
CA ILE A 77 8.13 -2.51 7.75
C ILE A 77 7.23 -1.34 8.14
N ASP A 78 7.61 -0.16 7.66
CA ASP A 78 6.75 1.02 7.61
C ASP A 78 6.06 1.11 6.25
N TYR A 79 4.78 1.47 6.29
CA TYR A 79 3.94 1.69 5.12
C TYR A 79 3.27 3.06 5.20
N THR A 80 3.43 3.86 4.16
CA THR A 80 2.68 5.11 3.95
C THR A 80 1.81 4.98 2.70
N PHE A 81 0.51 5.17 2.86
CA PHE A 81 -0.44 5.30 1.77
C PHE A 81 -0.63 6.77 1.41
N ALA A 82 -0.69 7.07 0.12
CA ALA A 82 -0.96 8.40 -0.41
C ALA A 82 -2.04 8.31 -1.49
N GLN A 83 -3.20 8.90 -1.22
CA GLN A 83 -4.27 9.05 -2.20
C GLN A 83 -4.03 10.34 -2.98
N VAL A 84 -3.66 10.20 -4.25
CA VAL A 84 -3.48 11.36 -5.14
C VAL A 84 -4.84 11.72 -5.73
N GLN A 85 -5.25 12.98 -5.56
CA GLN A 85 -6.50 13.47 -6.15
C GLN A 85 -6.33 13.60 -7.66
N VAL A 86 -7.35 13.17 -8.42
CA VAL A 86 -7.26 13.13 -9.88
C VAL A 86 -7.26 14.54 -10.45
N LYS A 87 -8.20 15.39 -10.02
CA LYS A 87 -8.42 16.72 -10.60
C LYS A 87 -7.76 17.87 -9.82
N GLU A 88 -7.21 17.57 -8.65
CA GLU A 88 -6.65 18.58 -7.74
C GLU A 88 -5.18 18.27 -7.46
N ALA A 89 -4.38 19.32 -7.29
CA ALA A 89 -2.98 19.22 -6.90
C ALA A 89 -2.86 18.91 -5.39
N LYS A 90 -3.42 17.77 -4.98
CA LYS A 90 -3.53 17.39 -3.58
C LYS A 90 -3.23 15.91 -3.39
N VAL A 91 -2.42 15.63 -2.38
CA VAL A 91 -2.15 14.29 -1.87
C VAL A 91 -2.73 14.16 -0.48
N ASP A 92 -3.51 13.10 -0.25
CA ASP A 92 -4.14 12.82 1.03
C ASP A 92 -3.46 11.62 1.72
N TYR A 93 -3.00 11.87 2.94
CA TYR A 93 -2.31 10.91 3.82
C TYR A 93 -3.15 10.52 5.05
N SER A 94 -4.40 10.97 5.15
CA SER A 94 -5.26 10.70 6.32
C SER A 94 -5.79 9.27 6.37
N GLY A 95 -5.79 8.57 5.22
CA GLY A 95 -6.38 7.25 5.07
C GLY A 95 -5.38 6.11 5.04
N ASN A 96 -5.94 4.90 5.07
CA ASN A 96 -5.26 3.67 4.72
C ASN A 96 -5.97 3.04 3.50
N CYS A 97 -5.27 2.23 2.73
CA CYS A 97 -5.86 1.43 1.67
C CYS A 97 -5.66 -0.07 1.94
N GLY A 98 -6.73 -0.73 2.42
CA GLY A 98 -6.71 -2.17 2.69
C GLY A 98 -6.52 -3.06 1.45
N ASN A 99 -6.77 -2.52 0.26
CA ASN A 99 -6.42 -3.19 -1.00
C ASN A 99 -4.90 -3.20 -1.20
N MET A 100 -4.25 -2.04 -1.06
CA MET A 100 -2.82 -1.92 -1.30
C MET A 100 -1.97 -2.58 -0.21
N SER A 101 -2.46 -2.67 1.03
CA SER A 101 -1.75 -3.41 2.09
C SER A 101 -1.48 -4.88 1.73
N SER A 102 -2.27 -5.47 0.83
CA SER A 102 -2.02 -6.82 0.30
C SER A 102 -0.81 -6.93 -0.63
N ALA A 103 -0.38 -5.83 -1.25
CA ALA A 103 0.79 -5.77 -2.12
C ALA A 103 2.08 -5.40 -1.37
N VAL A 104 1.96 -4.72 -0.22
CA VAL A 104 3.10 -4.17 0.54
C VAL A 104 3.98 -5.26 1.16
N GLY A 105 3.38 -6.35 1.67
CA GLY A 105 4.14 -7.50 2.18
C GLY A 105 5.03 -8.15 1.11
N PRO A 106 4.46 -8.57 -0.05
CA PRO A 106 5.23 -9.09 -1.18
C PRO A 106 6.30 -8.11 -1.69
N PHE A 107 5.97 -6.82 -1.82
CA PHE A 107 6.96 -5.80 -2.16
C PHE A 107 8.14 -5.80 -1.19
N ALA A 108 7.89 -5.86 0.13
CA ALA A 108 8.94 -5.86 1.13
C ALA A 108 9.85 -7.10 1.06
N VAL A 109 9.31 -8.25 0.67
CA VAL A 109 10.11 -9.47 0.45
C VAL A 109 10.96 -9.33 -0.82
N ASP A 110 10.35 -8.91 -1.93
CA ASP A 110 11.04 -8.73 -3.22
C ASP A 110 12.18 -7.70 -3.13
N GLU A 111 11.95 -6.60 -2.39
CA GLU A 111 12.93 -5.53 -2.20
C GLU A 111 13.94 -5.81 -1.07
N GLY A 112 13.88 -6.99 -0.44
CA GLY A 112 14.80 -7.42 0.60
C GLY A 112 14.67 -6.69 1.94
N LEU A 113 13.54 -6.01 2.18
CA LEU A 113 13.22 -5.39 3.48
C LEU A 113 12.87 -6.44 4.53
N VAL A 114 12.29 -7.57 4.11
CA VAL A 114 11.94 -8.71 4.97
C VAL A 114 12.50 -9.99 4.39
N LYS A 115 13.14 -10.81 5.23
CA LYS A 115 13.59 -12.15 4.84
C LYS A 115 12.45 -13.15 4.99
N ALA A 116 12.15 -13.89 3.94
CA ALA A 116 11.14 -14.96 3.92
C ALA A 116 11.82 -16.31 3.67
N PRO A 117 12.21 -17.08 4.71
CA PRO A 117 13.00 -18.30 4.55
C PRO A 117 12.18 -19.55 4.14
N GLY A 118 10.87 -19.44 3.98
CA GLY A 118 9.97 -20.56 3.71
C GLY A 118 8.87 -20.24 2.70
N SER A 119 7.89 -21.13 2.59
CA SER A 119 6.74 -20.99 1.67
C SER A 119 5.71 -19.95 2.11
N GLU A 120 5.78 -19.50 3.36
CA GLU A 120 4.94 -18.43 3.91
C GLU A 120 5.81 -17.49 4.75
N ALA A 121 5.44 -16.20 4.71
CA ALA A 121 6.01 -15.19 5.58
C ALA A 121 4.89 -14.35 6.20
N LEU A 122 5.01 -14.09 7.50
CA LEU A 122 4.22 -13.10 8.18
C LEU A 122 4.97 -11.76 8.13
N VAL A 123 4.38 -10.76 7.50
CA VAL A 123 4.91 -9.39 7.51
C VAL A 123 4.01 -8.52 8.40
N ARG A 124 4.60 -7.97 9.46
CA ARG A 124 3.97 -6.99 10.36
C ARG A 124 4.20 -5.59 9.80
N ILE A 125 3.11 -4.91 9.48
CA ILE A 125 3.14 -3.62 8.80
C ILE A 125 2.70 -2.55 9.80
N HIS A 126 3.57 -1.59 10.05
CA HIS A 126 3.22 -0.34 10.72
C HIS A 126 2.71 0.66 9.69
N ASN A 127 1.43 1.00 9.77
CA ASN A 127 0.87 2.05 8.93
C ASN A 127 1.16 3.44 9.53
N THR A 128 1.94 4.23 8.81
CA THR A 128 2.38 5.57 9.24
C THR A 128 1.35 6.68 9.01
N ASN A 129 0.24 6.40 8.32
CA ASN A 129 -0.89 7.32 8.16
C ASN A 129 -1.69 7.47 9.45
N THR A 130 -1.76 6.40 10.25
CA THR A 130 -2.50 6.40 11.50
C THR A 130 -1.67 7.05 12.60
N LYS A 131 -2.14 8.17 13.16
CA LYS A 131 -1.56 8.77 14.36
C LYS A 131 -1.94 7.93 15.58
N SER A 132 -1.13 6.94 15.91
CA SER A 132 -1.31 6.13 17.12
C SER A 132 -0.78 6.92 18.33
N GLY A 133 -1.62 7.76 18.93
CA GLY A 133 -1.31 8.51 20.15
C GLY A 133 -1.25 7.67 21.44
N GLY A 134 -0.62 6.48 21.39
CA GLY A 134 -0.45 5.61 22.56
C GLY A 134 0.29 4.31 22.23
N PRO A 135 0.97 3.68 23.20
CA PRO A 135 1.69 2.44 22.98
C PRO A 135 0.70 1.29 22.70
N HIS A 136 0.94 0.54 21.63
CA HIS A 136 0.28 -0.72 21.28
C HIS A 136 -1.26 -0.70 21.18
N ARG A 137 -1.81 -0.19 20.06
CA ARG A 137 -3.17 -0.58 19.66
C ARG A 137 -3.14 -1.69 18.60
N PRO A 138 -3.93 -2.77 18.75
CA PRO A 138 -4.03 -3.86 17.75
C PRO A 138 -4.39 -3.37 16.34
N HIS A 139 -5.01 -2.20 16.24
CA HIS A 139 -5.47 -1.57 14.99
C HIS A 139 -4.35 -0.93 14.16
N ASP A 140 -3.14 -0.77 14.73
CA ASP A 140 -1.99 -0.18 14.04
C ASP A 140 -1.28 -1.18 13.12
N PHE A 141 -1.60 -2.47 13.27
CA PHE A 141 -0.91 -3.57 12.61
C PHE A 141 -1.75 -4.17 11.51
N GLN A 142 -1.25 -4.06 10.29
CA GLN A 142 -1.69 -4.95 9.22
C GLN A 142 -0.73 -6.14 9.17
N ARG A 143 -1.30 -7.34 9.05
CA ARG A 143 -0.54 -8.55 8.79
C ARG A 143 -0.81 -8.94 7.35
N ALA A 144 0.24 -9.00 6.54
CA ALA A 144 0.18 -9.60 5.23
C ALA A 144 0.83 -10.98 5.32
N THR A 145 0.06 -12.02 5.02
CA THR A 145 0.58 -13.36 4.74
C THR A 145 0.57 -13.54 3.23
N ALA A 146 1.67 -14.04 2.68
CA ALA A 146 1.73 -14.49 1.30
C ALA A 146 1.67 -16.03 1.30
N PRO A 147 0.55 -16.65 0.89
CA PRO A 147 0.50 -18.09 0.71
C PRO A 147 0.65 -18.48 -0.77
N ARG A 148 1.07 -19.73 -1.00
CA ARG A 148 0.29 -20.58 -1.91
C ARG A 148 0.22 -22.03 -1.41
N ALA A 149 -0.74 -22.29 -0.53
CA ALA A 149 -1.50 -23.53 -0.49
C ALA A 149 -2.86 -23.24 0.16
N ALA A 150 -3.91 -23.86 -0.35
CA ALA A 150 -5.27 -23.70 0.14
C ALA A 150 -5.33 -24.02 1.64
N GLY A 151 -5.72 -23.04 2.46
CA GLY A 151 -6.25 -23.34 3.78
C GLY A 151 -7.49 -24.23 3.63
N ASN A 152 -7.83 -24.97 4.69
CA ASN A 152 -9.01 -25.83 4.67
C ASN A 152 -10.25 -24.99 4.33
N ALA A 153 -10.76 -25.16 3.10
CA ALA A 153 -11.84 -24.36 2.50
C ALA A 153 -13.14 -24.38 3.35
N GLU A 154 -13.28 -25.35 4.25
CA GLU A 154 -14.42 -25.46 5.16
C GLU A 154 -14.39 -24.45 6.33
N SER A 155 -13.25 -23.80 6.59
CA SER A 155 -13.10 -22.79 7.67
C SER A 155 -13.13 -21.34 7.16
N GLU A 156 -13.22 -21.15 5.84
CA GLU A 156 -13.15 -19.85 5.19
C GLU A 156 -14.54 -19.19 5.10
N ILE A 157 -14.67 -17.99 5.67
CA ILE A 157 -15.90 -17.19 5.55
C ILE A 157 -15.83 -16.44 4.23
N ARG A 158 -16.86 -16.58 3.38
CA ARG A 158 -16.95 -15.87 2.10
C ARG A 158 -18.05 -14.82 2.16
N ILE A 159 -17.68 -13.56 1.91
CA ILE A 159 -18.59 -12.42 1.87
C ILE A 159 -18.79 -12.01 0.40
N ALA A 160 -20.02 -12.11 -0.10
CA ALA A 160 -20.38 -11.62 -1.42
C ALA A 160 -20.63 -10.10 -1.36
N MET A 161 -20.02 -9.36 -2.29
CA MET A 161 -20.17 -7.92 -2.44
C MET A 161 -20.39 -7.57 -3.92
N PRO A 162 -20.93 -6.38 -4.26
CA PRO A 162 -21.07 -5.96 -5.66
C PRO A 162 -19.75 -5.98 -6.47
N SER A 163 -18.60 -5.86 -5.80
CA SER A 163 -17.26 -5.91 -6.41
C SER A 163 -16.62 -7.30 -6.45
N GLY A 164 -17.33 -8.35 -6.01
CA GLY A 164 -16.88 -9.74 -6.01
C GLY A 164 -17.02 -10.44 -4.65
N VAL A 165 -16.54 -11.68 -4.57
CA VAL A 165 -16.52 -12.48 -3.33
C VAL A 165 -15.19 -12.28 -2.62
N LEU A 166 -15.25 -11.92 -1.33
CA LEU A 166 -14.09 -11.76 -0.46
C LEU A 166 -14.01 -12.92 0.52
N THR A 167 -12.90 -13.65 0.53
CA THR A 167 -12.61 -14.59 1.60
C THR A 167 -12.08 -13.83 2.80
N VAL A 168 -12.61 -14.13 3.98
CA VAL A 168 -12.20 -13.58 5.26
C VAL A 168 -11.94 -14.70 6.26
N GLY A 169 -10.96 -14.49 7.13
CA GLY A 169 -10.72 -15.31 8.30
C GLY A 169 -11.08 -14.50 9.55
N ALA A 170 -11.59 -15.16 10.58
CA ALA A 170 -11.76 -14.55 11.88
C ALA A 170 -11.33 -15.53 12.97
N LYS A 171 -10.49 -15.06 13.90
CA LYS A 171 -10.30 -15.72 15.18
C LYS A 171 -11.28 -15.08 16.15
N VAL A 172 -12.23 -15.87 16.66
CA VAL A 172 -13.24 -15.42 17.62
C VAL A 172 -13.04 -16.13 18.94
N GLY A 173 -13.22 -15.40 20.04
CA GLY A 173 -13.23 -15.94 21.39
C GLY A 173 -14.57 -15.70 22.06
N LYS A 174 -14.79 -16.34 23.21
CA LYS A 174 -15.96 -16.12 24.06
C LYS A 174 -15.48 -15.73 25.46
N ARG A 175 -16.03 -14.64 26.00
CA ARG A 175 -15.82 -14.17 27.38
C ARG A 175 -17.16 -14.13 28.11
N GLU A 176 -17.14 -14.00 29.43
CA GLU A 176 -18.35 -13.62 30.19
C GLU A 176 -18.83 -12.26 29.66
N GLY A 177 -19.96 -12.26 28.95
CA GLY A 177 -20.48 -11.09 28.22
C GLY A 177 -20.68 -11.30 26.72
N GLY A 178 -20.16 -12.40 26.14
CA GLY A 178 -20.49 -12.81 24.78
C GLY A 178 -19.29 -13.17 23.89
N TRP A 179 -19.58 -13.27 22.59
CA TRP A 179 -18.57 -13.49 21.56
C TRP A 179 -17.81 -12.21 21.26
N TYR A 180 -16.50 -12.32 20.98
CA TYR A 180 -15.67 -11.21 20.54
C TYR A 180 -14.70 -11.67 19.44
N ALA A 181 -14.38 -10.78 18.51
CA ALA A 181 -13.38 -11.04 17.48
C ALA A 181 -11.98 -10.69 18.01
N GLU A 182 -11.08 -11.67 18.06
CA GLU A 182 -9.66 -11.47 18.40
C GLU A 182 -8.86 -10.97 17.21
N GLN A 183 -9.15 -11.51 16.02
CA GLN A 183 -8.46 -11.18 14.79
C GLN A 183 -9.41 -11.30 13.61
N GLY A 184 -9.29 -10.37 12.66
CA GLY A 184 -9.85 -10.49 11.32
C GLY A 184 -8.73 -10.58 10.29
N ALA A 185 -8.94 -11.36 9.23
CA ALA A 185 -8.06 -11.48 8.08
C ALA A 185 -8.89 -11.31 6.81
N PHE A 186 -8.33 -10.60 5.83
CA PHE A 186 -8.94 -10.42 4.52
C PHE A 186 -7.98 -10.94 3.47
N PHE A 187 -8.44 -11.87 2.63
CA PHE A 187 -7.62 -12.42 1.56
C PHE A 187 -7.80 -11.59 0.31
N ARG A 188 -6.70 -11.05 -0.21
CA ARG A 188 -6.68 -10.23 -1.42
C ARG A 188 -5.60 -10.74 -2.34
N THR A 189 -5.86 -10.66 -3.63
CA THR A 189 -4.90 -10.98 -4.66
C THR A 189 -4.01 -9.78 -4.94
N GLN A 190 -2.76 -10.00 -5.32
CA GLN A 190 -1.81 -8.94 -5.65
C GLN A 190 -0.96 -9.36 -6.85
N ARG A 191 -0.35 -8.40 -7.54
CA ARG A 191 0.58 -8.67 -8.64
C ARG A 191 1.54 -7.49 -8.85
N ARG A 192 2.84 -7.77 -8.89
CA ARG A 192 3.86 -6.89 -9.47
C ARG A 192 3.65 -6.84 -10.99
N MET A 193 3.32 -5.67 -11.53
CA MET A 193 3.00 -5.49 -12.95
C MET A 193 4.17 -4.92 -13.75
N PHE A 194 4.95 -4.03 -13.12
CA PHE A 194 6.14 -3.43 -13.71
C PHE A 194 7.15 -3.12 -12.61
N GLU A 195 8.43 -3.14 -12.95
CA GLU A 195 9.54 -2.69 -12.10
C GLU A 195 10.53 -1.89 -12.93
N GLY A 196 11.13 -0.86 -12.33
CA GLY A 196 12.09 -0.01 -13.01
C GLY A 196 12.07 1.38 -12.42
N HIS A 197 11.87 2.38 -13.28
CA HIS A 197 11.84 3.77 -12.87
C HIS A 197 10.55 4.42 -13.34
N VAL A 198 9.95 5.26 -12.49
CA VAL A 198 9.00 6.27 -12.96
C VAL A 198 9.79 7.48 -13.46
N LEU A 199 9.37 8.03 -14.59
CA LEU A 199 9.98 9.21 -15.19
C LEU A 199 9.11 10.42 -14.90
N VAL A 200 9.68 11.42 -14.23
CA VAL A 200 8.98 12.68 -13.93
C VAL A 200 9.69 13.85 -14.61
N ARG A 201 8.92 14.82 -15.10
CA ARG A 201 9.48 16.04 -15.70
C ARG A 201 10.19 16.85 -14.61
N ALA A 202 11.46 17.22 -14.84
CA ALA A 202 12.24 17.97 -13.85
C ALA A 202 11.57 19.29 -13.44
N SER A 203 10.82 19.91 -14.36
CA SER A 203 10.04 21.14 -14.10
C SER A 203 8.90 20.96 -13.10
N CYS A 204 8.43 19.73 -12.88
CA CYS A 204 7.34 19.41 -11.95
C CYS A 204 7.84 19.05 -10.56
N VAL A 205 9.15 18.80 -10.41
CA VAL A 205 9.80 18.40 -9.15
C VAL A 205 11.07 19.25 -8.93
N PRO A 206 10.96 20.59 -8.87
CA PRO A 206 12.12 21.48 -8.84
C PRO A 206 13.05 21.24 -7.66
N ARG A 207 12.54 20.67 -6.55
CA ARG A 207 13.34 20.36 -5.35
C ARG A 207 14.26 19.14 -5.50
N MET A 208 14.02 18.29 -6.51
CA MET A 208 14.88 17.14 -6.82
C MET A 208 15.90 17.40 -7.94
N ALA A 209 15.76 18.50 -8.69
CA ALA A 209 16.38 18.70 -10.00
C ALA A 209 17.79 19.31 -9.99
#